data_AF-A0A660XZP1-F1
#
_entry.id   AF-A0A660XZP1-F1
#
_cell.length_a   1.000
_cell.length_b   1.000
_cell.length_c   1.000
_cell.angle_alpha   90.00
_cell.angle_beta   90.00
_cell.angle_gamma   90.00
#
_symmetry.space_group_name_H-M   'P 1'
#
loop_
_entity.id
_entity.type
_entity.pdbx_description
1 polymer ?
#
loop_
_entity_poly.entity_id
_entity_poly.type
_entity_poly.pdbx_seq_one_letter_code
_entity_poly.pdbx_strand_id
1 'polypeptide(L)'
;MKQLTSAVTLIPVLIYLIITYSCATNISLSVAVPQEFIDNQPGTTRLYLLNSDDCVNFQNIKLKNQEYYKSKLLAVSDSIRTLKEELEDLQKELELISNNCSTLVRQLPIDYCEKISVKPAKIAKYGDIWQLIIELTNNGDEDLKGLKLSVLFKDNYLINRHEYAVLLQPGHSSFSKLHFDLSNNLPLQYSIVSYPGGLNRVLNEALTVRIDSVISDFTNSLSDCRIQQEQLSDQIETIGITLDLYSDQAIDYLNKAVIVPVNHIMEENLRLVEFHASLSSADTVTFNGLKKELYQLLVYSDMTSDSTQYFIPVDMSRINQLTIDVSRYQPTLFFMNDQSFIENLSKYIGQ
;
A
#
# COMPACT_ATOMS: atom_id res chain seq x y z
N MET A 1 -72.74 -23.85 -73.02
CA MET A 1 -72.10 -25.12 -72.64
C MET A 1 -70.64 -25.08 -73.07
N LYS A 2 -69.72 -25.56 -72.21
CA LYS A 2 -68.24 -25.38 -72.21
C LYS A 2 -67.83 -24.05 -71.55
N GLN A 3 -67.01 -23.95 -70.50
CA GLN A 3 -66.05 -24.86 -69.84
C GLN A 3 -66.10 -24.62 -68.32
N LEU A 4 -66.20 -25.69 -67.54
CA LEU A 4 -66.21 -25.67 -66.07
C LEU A 4 -65.40 -26.88 -65.60
N THR A 5 -64.11 -26.93 -65.95
CA THR A 5 -63.26 -28.11 -65.67
C THR A 5 -61.81 -27.77 -65.25
N SER A 6 -61.48 -26.51 -64.93
CA SER A 6 -60.10 -26.15 -64.52
C SER A 6 -59.92 -25.91 -63.01
N ALA A 7 -60.99 -25.92 -62.22
CA ALA A 7 -60.92 -25.63 -60.77
C ALA A 7 -60.72 -26.88 -59.89
N VAL A 8 -60.94 -28.09 -60.41
CA VAL A 8 -60.96 -29.32 -59.60
C VAL A 8 -59.57 -29.97 -59.48
N THR A 9 -58.60 -29.58 -60.29
CA THR A 9 -57.21 -30.08 -60.23
C THR A 9 -56.26 -29.18 -59.46
N LEU A 10 -56.63 -27.94 -59.14
CA LEU A 10 -55.77 -27.02 -58.39
C LEU A 10 -55.81 -27.26 -56.88
N ILE A 11 -56.97 -27.67 -56.35
CA ILE A 11 -57.19 -27.91 -54.91
C ILE A 11 -56.40 -29.13 -54.40
N PRO A 12 -56.33 -30.28 -55.10
CA PRO A 12 -55.52 -31.41 -54.65
C PRO A 12 -54.02 -31.09 -54.67
N VAL A 13 -53.55 -30.31 -55.65
CA VAL A 13 -52.13 -29.92 -55.77
C VAL A 13 -51.73 -28.94 -54.67
N LEU A 14 -52.60 -27.99 -54.31
CA LEU A 14 -52.35 -27.07 -53.21
C LEU A 14 -52.35 -27.78 -51.84
N ILE A 15 -53.25 -28.74 -51.64
CA ILE A 15 -53.29 -29.56 -50.42
C ILE A 15 -52.07 -30.50 -50.35
N TYR A 16 -51.62 -31.08 -51.48
CA TYR A 16 -50.40 -31.91 -51.53
C TYR A 16 -49.11 -31.09 -51.32
N LEU A 17 -49.08 -29.82 -51.78
CA LEU A 17 -48.01 -28.87 -51.47
C LEU A 17 -48.01 -28.48 -49.99
N ILE A 18 -49.18 -28.28 -49.37
CA ILE A 18 -49.28 -27.97 -47.93
C ILE A 18 -48.90 -29.18 -47.08
N ILE A 19 -49.25 -30.41 -47.49
CA ILE A 19 -48.89 -31.64 -46.76
C ILE A 19 -47.41 -31.99 -46.94
N THR A 20 -46.79 -31.67 -48.09
CA THR A 20 -45.34 -31.85 -48.27
C THR A 20 -44.51 -30.73 -47.65
N TYR A 21 -45.06 -29.51 -47.49
CA TYR A 21 -44.44 -28.43 -46.70
C TYR A 21 -44.70 -28.52 -45.18
N SER A 22 -45.66 -29.35 -44.72
CA SER A 22 -45.88 -29.56 -43.28
C SER A 22 -44.94 -30.59 -42.65
N CYS A 23 -44.07 -31.22 -43.45
CA CYS A 23 -42.90 -31.90 -42.92
C CYS A 23 -41.80 -30.84 -42.73
N ALA A 24 -42.00 -29.93 -41.78
CA ALA A 24 -40.87 -29.21 -41.20
C ALA A 24 -39.86 -30.29 -40.82
N THR A 25 -38.67 -30.24 -41.43
CA THR A 25 -37.60 -31.17 -41.08
C THR A 25 -37.31 -30.88 -39.62
N ASN A 26 -37.76 -31.77 -38.72
CA ASN A 26 -37.54 -31.61 -37.29
C ASN A 26 -36.05 -31.81 -37.04
N ILE A 27 -35.31 -30.69 -37.11
CA ILE A 27 -33.91 -30.65 -36.75
C ILE A 27 -33.85 -30.56 -35.24
N SER A 28 -33.15 -31.49 -34.61
CA SER A 28 -33.02 -31.55 -33.16
C SER A 28 -31.60 -31.87 -32.70
N LEU A 29 -31.26 -31.32 -31.54
CA LEU A 29 -30.01 -31.57 -30.83
C LEU A 29 -30.35 -32.17 -29.46
N SER A 30 -29.85 -33.37 -29.19
CA SER A 30 -29.91 -33.97 -27.84
C SER A 30 -28.57 -33.78 -27.14
N VAL A 31 -28.57 -33.28 -25.91
CA VAL A 31 -27.37 -33.06 -25.10
C VAL A 31 -27.46 -33.90 -23.84
N ALA A 32 -26.54 -34.84 -23.69
CA ALA A 32 -26.38 -35.65 -22.49
C ALA A 32 -25.33 -35.00 -21.57
N VAL A 33 -25.76 -34.68 -20.34
CA VAL A 33 -24.89 -34.14 -19.28
C VAL A 33 -24.68 -35.21 -18.20
N PRO A 34 -23.43 -35.56 -17.85
CA PRO A 34 -23.16 -36.57 -16.82
C PRO A 34 -23.70 -36.18 -15.45
N GLN A 35 -24.16 -37.16 -14.67
CA GLN A 35 -24.66 -36.95 -13.30
C GLN A 35 -23.61 -36.32 -12.38
N GLU A 36 -22.34 -36.69 -12.54
CA GLU A 36 -21.21 -36.12 -11.78
C GLU A 36 -21.12 -34.59 -11.92
N PHE A 37 -21.58 -34.04 -13.05
CA PHE A 37 -21.59 -32.61 -13.30
C PHE A 37 -22.72 -31.88 -12.55
N ILE A 38 -23.79 -32.60 -12.26
CA ILE A 38 -25.00 -32.09 -11.62
C ILE A 38 -24.92 -32.31 -10.10
N ASP A 39 -24.33 -33.42 -9.65
CA ASP A 39 -24.20 -33.78 -8.22
C ASP A 39 -23.30 -32.81 -7.44
N ASN A 40 -22.33 -32.18 -8.12
CA ASN A 40 -21.46 -31.20 -7.48
C ASN A 40 -22.19 -29.86 -7.20
N GLN A 41 -23.27 -29.55 -7.92
CA GLN A 41 -24.10 -28.35 -7.72
C GLN A 41 -25.55 -28.58 -8.24
N PRO A 42 -26.41 -29.32 -7.51
CA PRO A 42 -27.72 -29.71 -8.00
C PRO A 42 -28.66 -28.51 -8.19
N GLY A 43 -29.23 -28.38 -9.39
CA GLY A 43 -30.21 -27.34 -9.74
C GLY A 43 -29.62 -26.05 -10.34
N THR A 44 -28.32 -26.00 -10.60
CA THR A 44 -27.66 -24.80 -11.13
C THR A 44 -27.13 -24.97 -12.56
N THR A 45 -27.08 -26.21 -13.09
CA THR A 45 -26.63 -26.45 -14.47
C THR A 45 -27.59 -25.89 -15.52
N ARG A 46 -27.07 -25.04 -16.38
CA ARG A 46 -27.81 -24.43 -17.49
C ARG A 46 -27.13 -24.67 -18.83
N LEU A 47 -27.95 -24.86 -19.83
CA LEU A 47 -27.56 -25.08 -21.21
C LEU A 47 -28.13 -23.95 -22.06
N TYR A 48 -27.29 -23.38 -22.93
CA TYR A 48 -27.68 -22.38 -23.91
C TYR A 48 -27.13 -22.80 -25.26
N LEU A 49 -28.00 -22.82 -26.27
CA LEU A 49 -27.61 -23.10 -27.65
C LEU A 49 -27.67 -21.79 -28.45
N LEU A 50 -26.50 -21.21 -28.66
CA LEU A 50 -26.33 -19.92 -29.32
C LEU A 50 -26.29 -20.12 -30.83
N ASN A 51 -27.14 -19.42 -31.59
CA ASN A 51 -26.95 -19.29 -33.04
C ASN A 51 -25.78 -18.34 -33.36
N SER A 52 -25.52 -18.04 -34.63
CA SER A 52 -24.43 -17.15 -35.03
C SER A 52 -24.53 -15.76 -34.41
N ASP A 53 -25.73 -15.17 -34.40
CA ASP A 53 -25.97 -13.81 -33.94
C ASP A 53 -25.86 -13.72 -32.41
N ASP A 54 -26.43 -14.68 -31.69
CA ASP A 54 -26.31 -14.80 -30.23
C ASP A 54 -24.85 -15.01 -29.81
N CYS A 55 -24.11 -15.85 -30.56
CA CYS A 55 -22.69 -16.10 -30.28
C CYS A 55 -21.85 -14.83 -30.47
N VAL A 56 -22.05 -14.08 -31.55
CA VAL A 56 -21.37 -12.80 -31.78
C VAL A 56 -21.72 -11.79 -30.69
N ASN A 57 -22.99 -11.66 -30.33
CA ASN A 57 -23.43 -10.75 -29.26
C ASN A 57 -22.78 -11.11 -27.92
N PHE A 58 -22.82 -12.39 -27.55
CA PHE A 58 -22.23 -12.89 -26.32
C PHE A 58 -20.71 -12.66 -26.26
N GLN A 59 -19.99 -12.90 -27.37
CA GLN A 59 -18.56 -12.62 -27.46
C GLN A 59 -18.25 -11.13 -27.30
N ASN A 60 -19.05 -10.25 -27.92
CA ASN A 60 -18.87 -8.80 -27.79
C ASN A 60 -19.09 -8.31 -26.35
N ILE A 61 -20.11 -8.84 -25.66
CA ILE A 61 -20.39 -8.52 -24.26
C ILE A 61 -19.24 -9.02 -23.37
N LYS A 62 -18.76 -10.25 -23.62
CA LYS A 62 -17.62 -10.82 -22.90
C LYS A 62 -16.38 -9.93 -23.03
N LEU A 63 -16.04 -9.52 -24.24
CA LEU A 63 -14.87 -8.67 -24.50
C LEU A 63 -14.95 -7.33 -23.76
N LYS A 64 -16.08 -6.62 -23.86
CA LYS A 64 -16.29 -5.33 -23.17
C LYS A 64 -16.16 -5.47 -21.66
N ASN A 65 -16.73 -6.52 -21.09
CA ASN A 65 -16.65 -6.74 -19.65
C ASN A 65 -15.23 -7.15 -19.21
N GLN A 66 -14.48 -7.89 -20.03
CA GLN A 66 -13.07 -8.18 -19.77
C GLN A 66 -12.20 -6.91 -19.75
N GLU A 67 -12.44 -5.97 -20.66
CA GLU A 67 -11.77 -4.67 -20.65
C GLU A 67 -12.09 -3.87 -19.38
N TYR A 68 -13.37 -3.84 -18.98
CA TYR A 68 -13.81 -3.17 -17.75
C TYR A 68 -13.11 -3.75 -16.51
N TYR A 69 -13.08 -5.07 -16.37
CA TYR A 69 -12.40 -5.73 -15.26
C TYR A 69 -10.90 -5.42 -15.23
N LYS A 70 -10.20 -5.56 -16.37
CA LYS A 70 -8.77 -5.23 -16.46
C LYS A 70 -8.51 -3.78 -16.06
N SER A 71 -9.36 -2.85 -16.47
CA SER A 71 -9.22 -1.44 -16.09
C SER A 71 -9.38 -1.24 -14.58
N LYS A 72 -10.39 -1.85 -13.96
CA LYS A 72 -10.60 -1.77 -12.50
C LYS A 72 -9.46 -2.39 -11.70
N LEU A 73 -8.96 -3.51 -12.20
CA LEU A 73 -7.86 -4.24 -11.61
C LEU A 73 -6.55 -3.43 -11.63
N LEU A 74 -6.21 -2.85 -12.78
CA LEU A 74 -5.06 -1.96 -12.92
C LEU A 74 -5.17 -0.78 -11.96
N ALA A 75 -6.34 -0.15 -11.87
CA ALA A 75 -6.55 0.97 -10.95
C ALA A 75 -6.31 0.60 -9.47
N VAL A 76 -6.76 -0.58 -9.03
CA VAL A 76 -6.51 -1.08 -7.66
C VAL A 76 -5.01 -1.33 -7.46
N SER A 77 -4.37 -2.03 -8.40
CA SER A 77 -2.93 -2.32 -8.34
C SER A 77 -2.08 -1.05 -8.33
N ASP A 78 -2.39 -0.06 -9.17
CA ASP A 78 -1.69 1.22 -9.22
C ASP A 78 -1.87 2.03 -7.94
N SER A 79 -3.06 1.97 -7.32
CA SER A 79 -3.31 2.64 -6.04
C SER A 79 -2.42 2.06 -4.94
N ILE A 80 -2.37 0.72 -4.81
CA ILE A 80 -1.52 0.03 -3.82
C ILE A 80 -0.04 0.32 -4.08
N ARG A 81 0.40 0.26 -5.35
CA ARG A 81 1.78 0.56 -5.72
C ARG A 81 2.16 1.99 -5.36
N THR A 82 1.30 2.97 -5.65
CA THR A 82 1.56 4.38 -5.36
C THR A 82 1.68 4.61 -3.85
N LEU A 83 0.81 4.00 -3.04
CA LEU A 83 0.90 4.08 -1.57
C LEU A 83 2.19 3.46 -1.02
N LYS A 84 2.66 2.34 -1.60
CA LYS A 84 3.95 1.74 -1.23
C LYS A 84 5.13 2.66 -1.55
N GLU A 85 5.16 3.23 -2.77
CA GLU A 85 6.20 4.16 -3.20
C GLU A 85 6.22 5.40 -2.29
N GLU A 86 5.06 5.97 -1.97
CA GLU A 86 4.93 7.12 -1.06
C GLU A 86 5.43 6.78 0.36
N LEU A 87 5.08 5.60 0.88
CA LEU A 87 5.55 5.14 2.20
C LEU A 87 7.07 4.99 2.26
N GLU A 88 7.69 4.40 1.22
CA GLU A 88 9.14 4.25 1.14
C GLU A 88 9.87 5.60 1.09
N ASP A 89 9.33 6.57 0.36
CA ASP A 89 9.93 7.90 0.24
C ASP A 89 9.83 8.68 1.55
N LEU A 90 8.69 8.61 2.26
CA LEU A 90 8.55 9.20 3.59
C LEU A 90 9.50 8.54 4.60
N GLN A 91 9.69 7.22 4.54
CA GLN A 91 10.63 6.52 5.42
C GLN A 91 12.08 6.98 5.20
N LYS A 92 12.51 7.18 3.94
CA LYS A 92 13.84 7.74 3.63
C LYS A 92 13.98 9.17 4.16
N GLU A 93 12.93 9.97 4.03
CA GLU A 93 12.93 11.34 4.56
C GLU A 93 13.04 11.33 6.10
N LEU A 94 12.36 10.40 6.78
CA LEU A 94 12.45 10.26 8.24
C LEU A 94 13.84 9.86 8.68
N GLU A 95 14.51 8.98 7.94
CA GLU A 95 15.90 8.60 8.20
C GLU A 95 16.84 9.81 8.05
N LEU A 96 16.67 10.61 6.99
CA LEU A 96 17.45 11.82 6.76
C LEU A 96 17.28 12.83 7.91
N ILE A 97 16.03 13.14 8.28
CA ILE A 97 15.73 14.08 9.36
C ILE A 97 16.28 13.55 10.69
N SER A 98 16.13 12.26 10.96
CA SER A 98 16.66 11.64 12.18
C SER A 98 18.19 11.72 12.28
N ASN A 99 18.89 11.54 11.15
CA ASN A 99 20.33 11.71 11.08
C ASN A 99 20.75 13.18 11.31
N ASN A 100 19.98 14.13 10.77
CA ASN A 100 20.20 15.56 11.00
C ASN A 100 19.96 15.93 12.48
N CYS A 101 18.87 15.46 13.09
CA CYS A 101 18.58 15.70 14.51
C CYS A 101 19.68 15.09 15.41
N SER A 102 20.13 13.88 15.11
CA SER A 102 21.22 13.22 15.85
C SER A 102 22.54 14.01 15.76
N THR A 103 22.85 14.54 14.58
CA THR A 103 24.03 15.41 14.37
C THR A 103 23.89 16.70 15.19
N LEU A 104 22.72 17.33 15.13
CA LEU A 104 22.41 18.56 15.86
C LEU A 104 22.54 18.35 17.39
N VAL A 105 21.98 17.26 17.93
CA VAL A 105 22.08 16.90 19.36
C VAL A 105 23.55 16.77 19.82
N ARG A 106 24.43 16.25 18.96
CA ARG A 106 25.87 16.11 19.27
C ARG A 106 26.62 17.44 19.21
N GLN A 107 26.21 18.31 18.29
CA GLN A 107 26.91 19.56 17.98
C GLN A 107 26.49 20.72 18.90
N LEU A 108 25.19 20.82 19.21
CA LEU A 108 24.61 21.89 20.05
C LEU A 108 25.35 22.11 21.38
N PRO A 109 25.73 21.08 22.17
CA PRO A 109 26.53 21.26 23.38
C PRO A 109 27.81 22.07 23.18
N ILE A 110 28.45 21.96 22.01
CA ILE A 110 29.72 22.60 21.70
C ILE A 110 29.45 24.00 21.14
N ASP A 111 28.62 24.10 20.11
CA ASP A 111 28.32 25.37 19.43
C ASP A 111 27.70 26.40 20.40
N TYR A 112 26.90 25.93 21.36
CA TYR A 112 26.26 26.79 22.35
C TYR A 112 27.25 27.43 23.35
N CYS A 113 28.49 26.93 23.43
CA CYS A 113 29.51 27.54 24.29
C CYS A 113 29.78 29.01 23.93
N GLU A 114 29.66 29.37 22.66
CA GLU A 114 29.84 30.75 22.18
C GLU A 114 28.77 31.72 22.72
N LYS A 115 27.63 31.20 23.17
CA LYS A 115 26.53 31.99 23.77
C LYS A 115 26.76 32.27 25.25
N ILE A 116 27.75 31.63 25.87
CA ILE A 116 28.02 31.79 27.30
C ILE A 116 29.23 32.69 27.51
N SER A 117 29.01 33.81 28.18
CA SER A 117 30.10 34.65 28.67
C SER A 117 30.62 34.11 29.99
N VAL A 118 31.94 33.93 30.08
CA VAL A 118 32.61 33.55 31.32
C VAL A 118 33.73 34.54 31.61
N LYS A 119 33.81 35.01 32.86
CA LYS A 119 34.95 35.80 33.33
C LYS A 119 35.39 35.39 34.73
N PRO A 120 36.70 35.31 34.99
CA PRO A 120 37.23 35.26 36.35
C PRO A 120 36.79 36.51 37.14
N ALA A 121 36.09 36.32 38.26
CA ALA A 121 35.57 37.43 39.08
C ALA A 121 36.43 37.68 40.33
N LYS A 122 36.91 36.61 40.98
CA LYS A 122 37.76 36.72 42.18
C LYS A 122 38.58 35.46 42.36
N ILE A 123 39.76 35.58 42.97
CA ILE A 123 40.58 34.44 43.38
C ILE A 123 41.04 34.58 44.82
N ALA A 124 41.10 33.45 45.54
CA ALA A 124 41.62 33.35 46.89
C ALA A 124 42.49 32.09 47.03
N LYS A 125 43.45 32.12 47.96
CA LYS A 125 44.33 30.99 48.29
C LYS A 125 44.20 30.65 49.77
N TYR A 126 43.98 29.38 50.07
CA TYR A 126 43.85 28.83 51.43
C TYR A 126 44.82 27.65 51.57
N GLY A 127 46.04 27.92 52.05
CA GLY A 127 47.13 26.94 52.02
C GLY A 127 47.44 26.55 50.57
N ASP A 128 47.26 25.29 50.25
CA ASP A 128 47.50 24.70 48.93
C ASP A 128 46.27 24.76 47.99
N ILE A 129 45.09 25.05 48.55
CA ILE A 129 43.83 25.11 47.79
C ILE A 129 43.61 26.53 47.26
N TRP A 130 43.35 26.63 45.96
CA TRP A 130 42.93 27.86 45.29
C TRP A 130 41.43 27.82 45.04
N GLN A 131 40.77 28.94 45.29
CA GLN A 131 39.37 29.14 45.01
C GLN A 131 39.22 30.24 43.97
N LEU A 132 38.71 29.89 42.78
CA LEU A 132 38.33 30.82 41.73
C LEU A 132 36.82 31.01 41.76
N ILE A 133 36.38 32.26 41.82
CA ILE A 133 34.99 32.65 41.58
C ILE A 133 34.91 33.10 40.13
N ILE A 134 34.04 32.47 39.36
CA ILE A 134 33.73 32.82 37.98
C ILE A 134 32.32 33.41 37.91
N GLU A 135 32.14 34.39 37.04
CA GLU A 135 30.82 34.88 36.63
C GLU A 135 30.49 34.26 35.28
N LEU A 136 29.34 33.60 35.21
CA LEU A 136 28.79 32.98 34.02
C LEU A 136 27.53 33.72 33.63
N THR A 137 27.40 34.15 32.38
CA THR A 137 26.20 34.78 31.84
C THR A 137 25.75 34.01 30.61
N ASN A 138 24.49 33.58 30.60
CA ASN A 138 23.89 32.95 29.44
C ASN A 138 23.28 34.01 28.53
N ASN A 139 23.90 34.28 27.38
CA ASN A 139 23.37 35.22 26.39
C ASN A 139 22.57 34.51 25.27
N GLY A 140 22.36 33.21 25.41
CA GLY A 140 21.49 32.44 24.53
C GLY A 140 20.04 32.42 25.04
N ASP A 141 19.29 31.48 24.50
CA ASP A 141 17.85 31.27 24.58
C ASP A 141 17.43 29.91 25.19
N GLU A 142 18.36 29.16 25.75
CA GLU A 142 18.15 27.84 26.36
C GLU A 142 18.49 27.87 27.83
N ASP A 143 17.70 27.16 28.63
CA ASP A 143 18.06 26.91 30.01
C ASP A 143 19.21 25.90 30.08
N LEU A 144 20.30 26.29 30.74
CA LEU A 144 21.41 25.38 31.00
C LEU A 144 21.22 24.68 32.34
N LYS A 145 21.55 23.39 32.38
CA LYS A 145 21.58 22.55 33.58
C LYS A 145 23.00 22.32 34.11
N GLY A 146 23.99 22.53 33.26
CA GLY A 146 25.39 22.37 33.62
C GLY A 146 26.34 22.82 32.51
N LEU A 147 27.63 22.80 32.82
CA LEU A 147 28.72 23.17 31.93
C LEU A 147 29.89 22.22 32.16
N LYS A 148 30.70 21.97 31.14
CA LYS A 148 32.06 21.45 31.29
C LYS A 148 33.01 22.58 31.02
N LEU A 149 33.93 22.83 31.94
CA LEU A 149 34.87 23.94 31.86
C LEU A 149 36.30 23.51 32.13
N SER A 150 37.23 24.23 31.53
CA SER A 150 38.66 24.12 31.76
C SER A 150 39.19 25.44 32.29
N VAL A 151 40.14 25.36 33.21
CA VAL A 151 40.88 26.52 33.71
C VAL A 151 42.32 26.38 33.24
N LEU A 152 42.81 27.39 32.54
CA LEU A 152 44.13 27.42 31.96
C LEU A 152 44.96 28.53 32.61
N PHE A 153 46.26 28.29 32.72
CA PHE A 153 47.27 29.26 33.12
C PHE A 153 48.29 29.42 32.01
N LYS A 154 48.29 30.57 31.33
CA LYS A 154 49.13 30.81 30.14
C LYS A 154 49.13 29.58 29.21
N ASP A 155 47.92 29.14 28.84
CA ASP A 155 47.64 27.99 27.96
C ASP A 155 47.94 26.59 28.53
N ASN A 156 48.42 26.48 29.78
CA ASN A 156 48.56 25.19 30.46
C ASN A 156 47.31 24.84 31.27
N TYR A 157 46.76 23.65 31.09
CA TYR A 157 45.59 23.21 31.86
C TYR A 157 45.92 23.06 33.35
N LEU A 158 45.17 23.78 34.18
CA LEU A 158 45.14 23.63 35.63
C LEU A 158 43.98 22.72 36.06
N ILE A 159 42.83 22.93 35.44
CA ILE A 159 41.65 22.08 35.53
C ILE A 159 41.26 21.72 34.11
N ASN A 160 41.10 20.43 33.83
CA ASN A 160 40.72 19.94 32.52
C ASN A 160 39.29 19.41 32.55
N ARG A 161 38.41 20.00 31.74
CA ARG A 161 37.03 19.53 31.45
C ARG A 161 36.25 19.10 32.70
N HIS A 162 36.26 19.93 33.72
CA HIS A 162 35.51 19.66 34.94
C HIS A 162 34.03 19.97 34.71
N GLU A 163 33.18 19.01 35.09
CA GLU A 163 31.73 19.17 34.99
C GLU A 163 31.19 19.95 36.19
N TYR A 164 30.35 20.93 35.90
CA TYR A 164 29.80 21.86 36.87
C TYR A 164 28.29 21.95 36.67
N ALA A 165 27.53 21.51 37.67
CA ALA A 165 26.09 21.68 37.68
C ALA A 165 25.74 23.16 37.93
N VAL A 166 25.02 23.77 37.00
CA VAL A 166 24.57 25.16 37.11
C VAL A 166 23.24 25.31 36.39
N LEU A 167 22.26 25.86 37.08
CA LEU A 167 21.02 26.31 36.47
C LEU A 167 21.24 27.74 36.00
N LEU A 168 21.38 27.94 34.69
CA LEU A 168 21.64 29.25 34.10
C LEU A 168 20.61 29.57 33.02
N GLN A 169 19.67 30.43 33.39
CA GLN A 169 18.59 30.89 32.52
C GLN A 169 19.10 31.93 31.51
N PRO A 170 18.48 32.03 30.32
CA PRO A 170 18.70 33.11 29.36
C PRO A 170 18.70 34.50 30.02
N GLY A 171 19.72 35.30 29.71
CA GLY A 171 19.88 36.66 30.20
C GLY A 171 20.33 36.79 31.67
N HIS A 172 20.49 35.69 32.40
CA HIS A 172 20.90 35.72 33.80
C HIS A 172 22.39 35.43 33.98
N SER A 173 22.96 36.06 35.00
CA SER A 173 24.33 35.82 35.47
C SER A 173 24.33 35.02 36.77
N SER A 174 25.28 34.10 36.91
CA SER A 174 25.49 33.31 38.11
C SER A 174 26.96 33.32 38.52
N PHE A 175 27.22 33.35 39.82
CA PHE A 175 28.56 33.24 40.38
C PHE A 175 28.82 31.82 40.86
N SER A 176 29.89 31.23 40.32
CA SER A 176 30.25 29.84 40.57
C SER A 176 31.64 29.77 41.20
N LYS A 177 31.80 28.85 42.16
CA LYS A 177 33.05 28.66 42.91
C LYS A 177 33.72 27.38 42.43
N LEU A 178 34.96 27.50 41.99
CA LEU A 178 35.81 26.39 41.60
C LEU A 178 36.96 26.28 42.60
N HIS A 179 37.17 25.08 43.13
CA HIS A 179 38.26 24.76 44.04
C HIS A 179 39.24 23.82 43.37
N PHE A 180 40.53 24.13 43.43
CA PHE A 180 41.56 23.32 42.81
C PHE A 180 42.90 23.49 43.52
N ASP A 181 43.67 22.41 43.52
CA ASP A 181 45.03 22.38 44.07
C ASP A 181 46.03 22.72 42.94
N LEU A 182 46.82 23.77 43.15
CA LEU A 182 47.82 24.25 42.18
C LEU A 182 49.26 23.97 42.60
N SER A 183 49.46 23.25 43.71
CA SER A 183 50.76 23.07 44.36
C SER A 183 51.84 22.53 43.42
N ASN A 184 51.43 21.73 42.42
CA ASN A 184 52.34 21.05 41.49
C ASN A 184 52.42 21.71 40.09
N ASN A 185 51.53 22.67 39.77
CA ASN A 185 51.31 23.12 38.39
C ASN A 185 51.48 24.64 38.16
N LEU A 186 51.71 25.44 39.21
CA LEU A 186 52.02 26.87 39.07
C LEU A 186 53.53 27.10 38.87
N PRO A 187 53.96 27.88 37.87
CA PRO A 187 55.35 28.31 37.79
C PRO A 187 55.79 29.03 39.07
N LEU A 188 57.01 28.77 39.56
CA LEU A 188 57.55 29.28 40.83
C LEU A 188 57.38 30.80 41.02
N GLN A 189 57.44 31.59 39.94
CA GLN A 189 57.21 33.04 39.97
C GLN A 189 55.79 33.45 40.40
N TYR A 190 54.82 32.54 40.29
CA TYR A 190 53.43 32.72 40.70
C TYR A 190 53.06 31.91 41.96
N SER A 191 53.90 30.99 42.43
CA SER A 191 53.66 30.28 43.71
C SER A 191 53.83 31.20 44.93
N ILE A 192 54.62 32.27 44.78
CA ILE A 192 54.87 33.33 45.78
C ILE A 192 53.67 34.30 45.88
N VAL A 193 52.72 34.21 44.96
CA VAL A 193 51.53 35.05 44.91
C VAL A 193 50.52 34.60 45.96
N SER A 194 50.72 35.07 47.19
CA SER A 194 49.85 34.79 48.34
C SER A 194 49.19 36.06 48.90
N TYR A 195 49.48 37.22 48.32
CA TYR A 195 48.96 38.54 48.73
C TYR A 195 48.02 39.14 47.66
N PRO A 196 47.04 39.98 48.06
CA PRO A 196 45.96 40.47 47.17
C PRO A 196 46.43 41.07 45.84
N GLY A 197 47.52 41.83 45.83
CA GLY A 197 48.05 42.45 44.62
C GLY A 197 48.55 41.43 43.58
N GLY A 198 49.20 40.35 44.03
CA GLY A 198 49.61 39.29 43.12
C GLY A 198 48.42 38.43 42.68
N LEU A 199 47.46 38.16 43.57
CA LEU A 199 46.27 37.37 43.26
C LEU A 199 45.45 38.02 42.12
N ASN A 200 45.30 39.34 42.14
CA ASN A 200 44.67 40.09 41.05
C ASN A 200 45.45 39.99 39.74
N ARG A 201 46.79 39.96 39.81
CA ARG A 201 47.64 39.78 38.64
C ARG A 201 47.43 38.40 38.00
N VAL A 202 47.35 37.34 38.82
CA VAL A 202 47.07 35.98 38.36
C VAL A 202 45.67 35.89 37.74
N LEU A 203 44.67 36.50 38.38
CA LEU A 203 43.29 36.55 37.90
C LEU A 203 43.16 37.19 36.52
N ASN A 204 43.84 38.33 36.29
CA ASN A 204 43.62 39.15 35.10
C ASN A 204 44.64 38.91 33.97
N GLU A 205 45.87 38.51 34.27
CA GLU A 205 46.94 38.41 33.27
C GLU A 205 47.25 36.96 32.83
N ALA A 206 46.78 35.95 33.56
CA ALA A 206 47.26 34.59 33.36
C ALA A 206 46.18 33.50 33.37
N LEU A 207 45.04 33.73 34.04
CA LEU A 207 43.96 32.74 34.12
C LEU A 207 42.94 32.93 33.00
N THR A 208 42.72 31.86 32.23
CA THR A 208 41.66 31.77 31.24
C THR A 208 40.69 30.67 31.66
N VAL A 209 39.40 30.97 31.67
CA VAL A 209 38.34 29.97 31.87
C VAL A 209 37.71 29.72 30.52
N ARG A 210 37.72 28.46 30.08
CA ARG A 210 37.10 28.03 28.81
C ARG A 210 35.92 27.13 29.11
N ILE A 211 34.81 27.35 28.42
CA ILE A 211 33.68 26.43 28.42
C ILE A 211 33.93 25.44 27.27
N ASP A 212 34.00 24.16 27.61
CA ASP A 212 34.29 23.08 26.66
C ASP A 212 33.01 22.47 26.06
N SER A 213 31.93 22.43 26.84
CA SER A 213 30.60 22.03 26.39
C SER A 213 29.54 22.49 27.39
N VAL A 214 28.29 22.66 26.95
CA VAL A 214 27.16 22.92 27.84
C VAL A 214 26.29 21.65 28.02
N ILE A 215 25.52 21.61 29.10
CA ILE A 215 24.55 20.55 29.38
C ILE A 215 23.17 21.21 29.42
N SER A 216 22.33 20.91 28.44
CA SER A 216 20.95 21.39 28.32
C SER A 216 20.12 20.33 27.59
N ASP A 217 18.80 20.45 27.69
CA ASP A 217 17.85 19.65 26.90
C ASP A 217 17.67 20.21 25.48
N PHE A 218 18.15 21.43 25.22
CA PHE A 218 18.04 22.14 23.93
C PHE A 218 16.61 22.12 23.37
N THR A 219 15.65 22.49 24.21
CA THR A 219 14.23 22.29 23.88
C THR A 219 13.81 23.17 22.70
N ASN A 220 14.29 24.41 22.66
CA ASN A 220 13.98 25.34 21.57
C ASN A 220 14.78 25.00 20.32
N SER A 221 16.06 24.70 20.46
CA SER A 221 16.99 24.42 19.35
C SER A 221 16.68 23.11 18.64
N LEU A 222 16.03 22.16 19.32
CA LEU A 222 15.59 20.88 18.75
C LEU A 222 14.11 20.85 18.39
N SER A 223 13.35 21.93 18.64
CA SER A 223 11.88 21.93 18.46
C SER A 223 11.49 21.62 17.02
N ASP A 224 12.09 22.32 16.07
CA ASP A 224 11.74 22.18 14.65
C ASP A 224 12.06 20.77 14.14
N CYS A 225 13.20 20.22 14.57
CA CYS A 225 13.61 18.87 14.23
C CYS A 225 12.62 17.82 14.77
N ARG A 226 12.21 17.97 16.03
CA ARG A 226 11.23 17.07 16.67
C ARG A 226 9.85 17.17 16.02
N ILE A 227 9.38 18.39 15.72
CA ILE A 227 8.10 18.62 15.04
C ILE A 227 8.11 17.94 13.67
N GLN A 228 9.18 18.09 12.90
CA GLN A 228 9.29 17.43 11.59
C GLN A 228 9.29 15.90 11.72
N GLN A 229 10.01 15.34 12.69
CA GLN A 229 9.99 13.88 12.95
C GLN A 229 8.60 13.38 13.31
N GLU A 230 7.87 14.09 14.18
CA GLU A 230 6.52 13.74 14.61
C GLU A 230 5.53 13.80 13.43
N GLN A 231 5.53 14.92 12.69
CA GLN A 231 4.67 15.09 11.52
C GLN A 231 4.89 14.00 10.47
N LEU A 232 6.13 13.64 10.21
CA LEU A 232 6.46 12.62 9.22
C LEU A 232 6.13 11.20 9.72
N SER A 233 6.32 10.93 11.02
CA SER A 233 5.89 9.68 11.65
C SER A 233 4.38 9.49 11.54
N ASP A 234 3.60 10.54 11.80
CA ASP A 234 2.14 10.50 11.68
C ASP A 234 1.68 10.26 10.23
N GLN A 235 2.38 10.85 9.26
CA GLN A 235 2.12 10.62 7.84
C GLN A 235 2.42 9.17 7.44
N ILE A 236 3.57 8.63 7.85
CA ILE A 236 3.95 7.23 7.63
C ILE A 236 2.91 6.28 8.22
N GLU A 237 2.46 6.53 9.44
CA GLU A 237 1.42 5.72 10.08
C GLU A 237 0.10 5.79 9.30
N THR A 238 -0.32 6.98 8.90
CA THR A 238 -1.56 7.18 8.14
C THR A 238 -1.54 6.45 6.81
N ILE A 239 -0.43 6.53 6.07
CA ILE A 239 -0.27 5.84 4.78
C ILE A 239 -0.17 4.34 4.99
N GLY A 240 0.55 3.87 6.03
CA GLY A 240 0.64 2.46 6.39
C GLY A 240 -0.74 1.85 6.65
N ILE A 241 -1.56 2.50 7.48
CA ILE A 241 -2.93 2.09 7.76
C ILE A 241 -3.77 2.07 6.46
N THR A 242 -3.63 3.08 5.62
CA THR A 242 -4.37 3.18 4.36
C THR A 242 -3.98 2.04 3.41
N LEU A 243 -2.69 1.75 3.29
CA LEU A 243 -2.15 0.67 2.47
C LEU A 243 -2.67 -0.70 2.94
N ASP A 244 -2.65 -0.96 4.24
CA ASP A 244 -3.15 -2.20 4.83
C ASP A 244 -4.64 -2.38 4.55
N LEU A 245 -5.45 -1.33 4.80
CA LEU A 245 -6.88 -1.35 4.52
C LEU A 245 -7.20 -1.62 3.04
N TYR A 246 -6.48 -0.95 2.13
CA TYR A 246 -6.69 -1.14 0.69
C TYR A 246 -6.27 -2.54 0.25
N SER A 247 -5.17 -3.06 0.79
CA SER A 247 -4.65 -4.39 0.48
C SER A 247 -5.59 -5.49 0.93
N ASP A 248 -6.06 -5.42 2.19
CA ASP A 248 -6.97 -6.40 2.77
C ASP A 248 -8.33 -6.42 2.06
N GLN A 249 -8.83 -5.25 1.64
CA GLN A 249 -10.14 -5.13 1.01
C GLN A 249 -10.11 -5.29 -0.52
N ALA A 250 -8.94 -5.26 -1.16
CA ALA A 250 -8.82 -5.26 -2.62
C ALA A 250 -9.52 -6.47 -3.26
N ILE A 251 -9.30 -7.67 -2.72
CA ILE A 251 -9.88 -8.90 -3.27
C ILE A 251 -11.40 -8.91 -3.09
N ASP A 252 -11.90 -8.54 -1.90
CA ASP A 252 -13.34 -8.49 -1.63
C ASP A 252 -14.04 -7.43 -2.48
N TYR A 253 -13.42 -6.26 -2.65
CA TYR A 253 -13.90 -5.21 -3.54
C TYR A 253 -13.95 -5.68 -4.99
N LEU A 254 -12.88 -6.29 -5.53
CA LEU A 254 -12.86 -6.80 -6.90
C LEU A 254 -13.93 -7.88 -7.12
N ASN A 255 -14.11 -8.76 -6.15
CA ASN A 255 -15.16 -9.78 -6.20
C ASN A 255 -16.56 -9.15 -6.24
N LYS A 256 -16.89 -8.31 -5.26
CA LYS A 256 -18.24 -7.75 -5.10
C LYS A 256 -18.59 -6.67 -6.13
N ALA A 257 -17.64 -5.81 -6.47
CA ALA A 257 -17.89 -4.63 -7.30
C ALA A 257 -17.60 -4.86 -8.79
N VAL A 258 -16.86 -5.91 -9.14
CA VAL A 258 -16.42 -6.14 -10.53
C VAL A 258 -16.81 -7.53 -11.03
N ILE A 259 -16.33 -8.59 -10.40
CA ILE A 259 -16.52 -9.98 -10.88
C ILE A 259 -17.99 -10.36 -10.84
N VAL A 260 -18.64 -10.26 -9.68
CA VAL A 260 -20.07 -10.63 -9.53
C VAL A 260 -20.98 -9.83 -10.46
N PRO A 261 -20.89 -8.48 -10.55
CA PRO A 261 -21.71 -7.70 -11.47
C PRO A 261 -21.50 -8.05 -12.94
N VAL A 262 -20.26 -8.30 -13.37
CA VAL A 262 -20.00 -8.72 -14.75
C VAL A 262 -20.66 -10.07 -15.03
N ASN A 263 -20.49 -11.03 -14.12
CA ASN A 263 -21.04 -12.36 -14.30
C ASN A 263 -22.57 -12.30 -14.40
N HIS A 264 -23.19 -11.46 -13.57
CA HIS A 264 -24.63 -11.19 -13.63
C HIS A 264 -25.06 -10.57 -14.97
N ILE A 265 -24.34 -9.58 -15.50
CA ILE A 265 -24.64 -8.98 -16.81
C ILE A 265 -24.62 -10.04 -17.91
N MET A 266 -23.62 -10.92 -17.92
CA MET A 266 -23.53 -11.96 -18.94
C MET A 266 -24.62 -13.04 -18.77
N GLU A 267 -24.99 -13.38 -17.53
CA GLU A 267 -26.11 -14.28 -17.24
C GLU A 267 -27.43 -13.72 -17.78
N GLU A 268 -27.74 -12.45 -17.51
CA GLU A 268 -28.96 -11.79 -17.99
C GLU A 268 -29.01 -11.75 -19.53
N ASN A 269 -27.88 -11.56 -20.19
CA ASN A 269 -27.83 -11.60 -21.66
C ASN A 269 -28.07 -13.01 -22.21
N LEU A 270 -27.59 -14.05 -21.53
CA LEU A 270 -27.86 -15.44 -21.94
C LEU A 270 -29.33 -15.81 -21.77
N ARG A 271 -30.05 -15.24 -20.80
CA ARG A 271 -31.51 -15.48 -20.64
C ARG A 271 -32.34 -14.99 -21.84
N LEU A 272 -31.79 -14.14 -22.69
CA LEU A 272 -32.45 -13.68 -23.91
C LEU A 272 -32.34 -14.68 -25.07
N VAL A 273 -31.50 -15.71 -24.94
CA VAL A 273 -31.29 -16.74 -25.96
C VAL A 273 -32.52 -17.64 -26.05
N GLU A 274 -33.01 -17.85 -27.27
CA GLU A 274 -34.21 -18.64 -27.56
C GLU A 274 -34.10 -20.07 -27.02
N PHE A 275 -32.99 -20.74 -27.30
CA PHE A 275 -32.77 -22.14 -26.95
C PHE A 275 -31.98 -22.27 -25.65
N HIS A 276 -32.68 -22.44 -24.53
CA HIS A 276 -32.06 -22.66 -23.23
C HIS A 276 -32.79 -23.73 -22.41
N ALA A 277 -32.07 -24.36 -21.48
CA ALA A 277 -32.61 -25.36 -20.56
C ALA A 277 -31.90 -25.30 -19.20
N SER A 278 -32.61 -25.68 -18.15
CA SER A 278 -32.05 -25.86 -16.80
C SER A 278 -32.18 -27.31 -16.38
N LEU A 279 -31.13 -27.87 -15.79
CA LEU A 279 -31.05 -29.27 -15.37
C LEU A 279 -31.03 -29.39 -13.84
N SER A 280 -31.76 -30.37 -13.32
CA SER A 280 -31.80 -30.71 -11.89
C SER A 280 -31.39 -32.16 -11.58
N SER A 281 -31.25 -33.02 -12.58
CA SER A 281 -30.78 -34.42 -12.51
C SER A 281 -30.18 -34.83 -13.86
N ALA A 282 -29.39 -35.90 -13.94
CA ALA A 282 -28.85 -36.37 -15.22
C ALA A 282 -30.00 -36.67 -16.16
N ASP A 283 -30.01 -35.93 -17.25
CA ASP A 283 -31.02 -36.05 -18.28
C ASP A 283 -30.42 -35.67 -19.63
N THR A 284 -31.07 -36.15 -20.68
CA THR A 284 -30.78 -35.74 -22.05
C THR A 284 -31.72 -34.61 -22.42
N VAL A 285 -31.19 -33.38 -22.52
CA VAL A 285 -31.97 -32.22 -22.99
C VAL A 285 -32.09 -32.28 -24.49
N THR A 286 -33.29 -32.13 -25.04
CA THR A 286 -33.47 -32.04 -26.49
C THR A 286 -33.97 -30.66 -26.91
N PHE A 287 -33.17 -29.97 -27.72
CA PHE A 287 -33.56 -28.75 -28.42
C PHE A 287 -34.20 -29.14 -29.76
N ASN A 288 -35.41 -28.65 -30.01
CA ASN A 288 -36.19 -28.96 -31.22
C ASN A 288 -36.43 -27.68 -32.03
N GLY A 289 -36.78 -27.84 -33.32
CA GLY A 289 -37.14 -26.71 -34.18
C GLY A 289 -35.93 -25.89 -34.65
N LEU A 290 -34.75 -26.50 -34.66
CA LEU A 290 -33.50 -25.85 -35.05
C LEU A 290 -33.46 -25.57 -36.57
N LYS A 291 -32.62 -24.63 -36.98
CA LYS A 291 -32.32 -24.35 -38.39
C LYS A 291 -31.04 -25.09 -38.81
N LYS A 292 -30.83 -25.22 -40.12
CA LYS A 292 -29.57 -25.74 -40.68
C LYS A 292 -28.48 -24.67 -40.61
N GLU A 293 -27.81 -24.60 -39.48
CA GLU A 293 -26.72 -23.66 -39.25
C GLU A 293 -25.71 -24.21 -38.23
N LEU A 294 -24.67 -23.42 -37.96
CA LEU A 294 -23.71 -23.67 -36.90
C LEU A 294 -24.25 -23.05 -35.60
N TYR A 295 -24.24 -23.85 -34.54
CA TYR A 295 -24.56 -23.40 -33.19
C TYR A 295 -23.34 -23.54 -32.29
N GLN A 296 -23.42 -22.87 -31.15
CA GLN A 296 -22.45 -22.97 -30.08
C GLN A 296 -23.19 -23.33 -28.79
N LEU A 297 -22.91 -24.52 -28.27
CA LEU A 297 -23.50 -25.01 -27.03
C LEU A 297 -22.63 -24.53 -25.86
N LEU A 298 -23.25 -23.78 -24.96
CA LEU A 298 -22.70 -23.34 -23.69
C LEU A 298 -23.35 -24.15 -22.57
N VAL A 299 -22.54 -24.79 -21.72
CA VAL A 299 -23.00 -25.54 -20.53
C VAL A 299 -22.23 -25.03 -19.31
N TYR A 300 -22.91 -24.56 -18.27
CA TYR A 300 -22.27 -24.10 -17.03
C TYR A 300 -23.11 -24.43 -15.79
N SER A 301 -22.50 -24.52 -14.61
CA SER A 301 -23.21 -24.78 -13.35
C SER A 301 -23.40 -23.55 -12.48
N ASP A 302 -22.45 -22.62 -12.36
CA ASP A 302 -22.67 -21.42 -11.55
C ASP A 302 -21.77 -20.28 -12.02
N MET A 303 -22.37 -19.17 -12.46
CA MET A 303 -21.59 -18.03 -12.93
C MET A 303 -20.94 -17.23 -11.79
N THR A 304 -21.25 -17.50 -10.54
CA THR A 304 -20.75 -16.73 -9.38
C THR A 304 -19.52 -17.34 -8.70
N SER A 305 -19.09 -18.54 -9.13
CA SER A 305 -17.96 -19.27 -8.54
C SER A 305 -16.99 -19.81 -9.61
N ASP A 306 -15.92 -20.50 -9.18
CA ASP A 306 -14.91 -21.22 -10.00
C ASP A 306 -15.51 -22.38 -10.84
N SER A 307 -16.74 -22.24 -11.34
CA SER A 307 -17.41 -23.34 -12.00
C SER A 307 -16.84 -23.60 -13.39
N THR A 308 -16.57 -24.88 -13.66
CA THR A 308 -16.22 -25.36 -14.98
C THR A 308 -17.40 -25.23 -15.93
N GLN A 309 -17.10 -24.85 -17.18
CA GLN A 309 -18.09 -24.80 -18.24
C GLN A 309 -17.59 -25.47 -19.53
N TYR A 310 -18.48 -25.66 -20.48
CA TYR A 310 -18.16 -26.19 -21.79
C TYR A 310 -18.63 -25.25 -22.88
N PHE A 311 -17.76 -25.03 -23.86
CA PHE A 311 -18.08 -24.27 -25.07
C PHE A 311 -17.88 -25.20 -26.27
N ILE A 312 -18.97 -25.81 -26.72
CA ILE A 312 -18.95 -26.92 -27.68
C ILE A 312 -19.51 -26.44 -29.04
N PRO A 313 -18.72 -26.50 -30.13
CA PRO A 313 -19.24 -26.19 -31.46
C PRO A 313 -20.18 -27.30 -31.93
N VAL A 314 -21.31 -26.90 -32.52
CA VAL A 314 -22.38 -27.81 -32.97
C VAL A 314 -22.71 -27.51 -34.43
N ASP A 315 -22.46 -28.47 -35.32
CA ASP A 315 -22.77 -28.33 -36.75
C ASP A 315 -24.07 -29.06 -37.12
N MET A 316 -25.16 -28.29 -37.25
CA MET A 316 -26.47 -28.79 -37.71
C MET A 316 -26.69 -28.55 -39.22
N SER A 317 -25.68 -28.06 -39.95
CA SER A 317 -25.84 -27.69 -41.37
C SER A 317 -26.08 -28.90 -42.29
N ARG A 318 -25.57 -30.08 -41.90
CA ARG A 318 -25.64 -31.32 -42.69
C ARG A 318 -26.43 -32.44 -42.04
N ILE A 319 -26.80 -32.29 -40.77
CA ILE A 319 -27.34 -33.35 -39.92
C ILE A 319 -28.70 -32.89 -39.37
N ASN A 320 -29.72 -33.74 -39.49
CA ASN A 320 -31.05 -33.43 -38.96
C ASN A 320 -31.17 -33.79 -37.46
N GLN A 321 -30.38 -34.73 -36.96
CA GLN A 321 -30.40 -35.12 -35.54
C GLN A 321 -28.98 -35.39 -35.06
N LEU A 322 -28.56 -34.68 -34.01
CA LEU A 322 -27.23 -34.83 -33.42
C LEU A 322 -27.37 -35.08 -31.91
N THR A 323 -26.52 -35.95 -31.37
CA THR A 323 -26.40 -36.16 -29.93
C THR A 323 -25.00 -35.78 -29.47
N ILE A 324 -24.93 -34.91 -28.47
CA ILE A 324 -23.69 -34.46 -27.83
C ILE A 324 -23.63 -35.04 -26.42
N ASP A 325 -22.48 -35.60 -26.08
CA ASP A 325 -22.15 -36.06 -24.74
C ASP A 325 -21.08 -35.13 -24.17
N VAL A 326 -21.46 -34.32 -23.18
CA VAL A 326 -20.61 -33.24 -22.64
C VAL A 326 -19.33 -33.79 -22.00
N SER A 327 -19.33 -35.03 -21.49
CA SER A 327 -18.15 -35.67 -20.89
C SER A 327 -16.96 -35.80 -21.85
N ARG A 328 -17.22 -35.76 -23.17
CA ARG A 328 -16.20 -35.91 -24.21
C ARG A 328 -15.44 -34.62 -24.49
N TYR A 329 -15.86 -33.51 -23.90
CA TYR A 329 -15.27 -32.20 -24.13
C TYR A 329 -14.44 -31.78 -22.93
N GLN A 330 -13.38 -31.02 -23.20
CA GLN A 330 -12.56 -30.42 -22.16
C GLN A 330 -13.30 -29.20 -21.59
N PRO A 331 -13.45 -29.09 -20.28
CA PRO A 331 -14.00 -27.89 -19.70
C PRO A 331 -13.04 -26.72 -19.92
N THR A 332 -13.62 -25.53 -20.01
CA THR A 332 -12.89 -24.26 -20.00
C THR A 332 -13.28 -23.50 -18.75
N LEU A 333 -12.34 -22.75 -18.17
CA LEU A 333 -12.68 -21.74 -17.17
C LEU A 333 -13.47 -20.63 -17.87
N PHE A 334 -14.60 -20.23 -17.29
CA PHE A 334 -15.27 -19.00 -17.66
C PHE A 334 -15.34 -18.04 -16.51
N PHE A 335 -15.61 -16.78 -16.89
CA PHE A 335 -15.86 -15.66 -16.00
C PHE A 335 -14.74 -15.34 -15.05
N MET A 336 -13.82 -14.52 -15.53
CA MET A 336 -12.90 -13.65 -14.77
C MET A 336 -12.56 -14.11 -13.35
N ASN A 337 -12.22 -15.39 -13.23
CA ASN A 337 -11.52 -15.93 -12.10
C ASN A 337 -10.17 -16.35 -12.66
N ASP A 338 -9.40 -15.34 -13.04
CA ASP A 338 -7.99 -15.54 -13.26
C ASP A 338 -7.40 -15.68 -11.84
N GLN A 339 -7.55 -16.88 -11.25
CA GLN A 339 -6.91 -17.25 -9.97
C GLN A 339 -5.43 -16.89 -10.03
N SER A 340 -4.80 -17.04 -11.20
CA SER A 340 -3.43 -16.62 -11.45
C SER A 340 -3.21 -15.11 -11.18
N PHE A 341 -4.22 -14.26 -11.41
CA PHE A 341 -4.16 -12.84 -11.13
C PHE A 341 -4.53 -12.50 -9.68
N ILE A 342 -5.52 -13.13 -9.04
CA ILE A 342 -5.75 -12.95 -7.59
C ILE A 342 -4.50 -13.36 -6.80
N GLU A 343 -3.87 -14.47 -7.20
CA GLU A 343 -2.56 -14.89 -6.69
C GLU A 343 -1.45 -13.89 -7.04
N ASN A 344 -1.44 -13.27 -8.22
CA ASN A 344 -0.46 -12.22 -8.52
C ASN A 344 -0.73 -10.91 -7.77
N LEU A 345 -1.99 -10.52 -7.52
CA LEU A 345 -2.35 -9.39 -6.68
C LEU A 345 -1.83 -9.61 -5.25
N SER A 346 -1.93 -10.84 -4.74
CA SER A 346 -1.31 -11.21 -3.47
C SER A 346 0.21 -11.11 -3.47
N LYS A 347 0.89 -11.27 -4.62
CA LYS A 347 2.34 -11.00 -4.76
C LYS A 347 2.66 -9.51 -4.79
N TYR A 348 1.80 -8.68 -5.39
CA TYR A 348 1.94 -7.22 -5.38
C TYR A 348 1.62 -6.61 -4.00
N ILE A 349 0.70 -7.23 -3.27
CA ILE A 349 0.35 -6.88 -1.89
C ILE A 349 1.43 -7.38 -0.91
N GLY A 350 1.91 -8.62 -1.07
CA GLY A 350 2.78 -9.34 -0.13
C GLY A 350 4.27 -9.40 -0.46
N GLN A 351 4.86 -8.35 -1.04
CA GLN A 351 6.31 -8.11 -1.02
C GLN A 351 6.61 -6.71 -0.51
#